data_AF-A0A7M7H856-F1
#
_entry.id   AF-A0A7M7H856-F1
#
_cell.length_a   1.000
_cell.length_b   1.000
_cell.length_c   1.000
_cell.angle_alpha   90.00
_cell.angle_beta   90.00
_cell.angle_gamma   90.00
#
_symmetry.space_group_name_H-M   'P 1'
#
loop_
_entity.id
_entity.type
_entity.pdbx_description
1 polymer ?
#
loop_
_entity_poly.entity_id
_entity_poly.type
_entity_poly.pdbx_seq_one_letter_code
_entity_poly.pdbx_strand_id
1 'polypeptide(L)' 'MNKQLVFVFFIVMIAMAFGCICPRNYQPVCDNLGKQHNNLCLFNCAAEQAMRNGQELTIAKYSEC' A
#
# COMPACT_ATOMS: atom_id res chain seq x y z
N MET A 1 33.22 -15.48 2.54
CA MET A 1 31.87 -14.95 2.87
C MET A 1 31.65 -15.04 4.36
N ASN A 2 31.62 -13.91 5.06
CA ASN A 2 31.38 -13.88 6.51
C ASN A 2 29.93 -14.33 6.79
N LYS A 3 29.72 -15.32 7.67
CA LYS A 3 28.38 -15.86 7.99
C LYS A 3 27.42 -14.76 8.48
N GLN A 4 27.98 -13.73 9.13
CA GLN A 4 27.27 -12.53 9.55
C GLN A 4 26.69 -11.76 8.35
N LEU A 5 27.43 -11.62 7.26
CA LEU A 5 27.00 -10.91 6.05
C LEU A 5 25.87 -11.65 5.30
N VAL A 6 25.86 -12.98 5.37
CA VAL A 6 24.80 -13.83 4.80
C VAL A 6 23.49 -13.64 5.57
N PHE A 7 23.53 -13.71 6.91
CA PHE A 7 22.34 -13.50 7.75
C PHE A 7 21.75 -12.10 7.61
N VAL A 8 22.60 -11.07 7.51
CA VAL A 8 22.17 -9.70 7.26
C VAL A 8 21.40 -9.57 5.94
N PHE A 9 21.86 -10.24 4.88
CA PHE A 9 21.18 -10.24 3.59
C PHE A 9 19.80 -10.92 3.65
N PHE A 10 19.68 -12.06 4.35
CA PHE A 10 18.39 -12.74 4.55
C PHE A 10 17.40 -11.90 5.36
N ILE A 11 17.87 -11.16 6.37
CA ILE A 11 17.02 -10.28 7.18
C ILE A 11 16.53 -9.07 6.36
N VAL A 12 17.40 -8.46 5.55
CA VAL A 12 17.02 -7.34 4.66
C VAL A 12 16.00 -7.78 3.61
N MET A 13 16.15 -9.00 3.07
CA MET A 13 15.23 -9.57 2.08
C MET A 13 13.85 -9.91 2.69
N ILE A 14 13.78 -10.26 3.97
CA ILE A 14 12.50 -10.45 4.69
C ILE A 14 11.85 -9.09 5.02
N ALA A 15 12.64 -8.06 5.31
CA ALA A 15 12.13 -6.75 5.71
C ALA A 15 11.47 -5.94 4.58
N MET A 16 11.79 -6.19 3.29
CA MET A 16 11.10 -5.57 2.15
C MET A 16 9.75 -6.22 1.80
N ALA A 17 9.31 -7.23 2.55
CA ALA A 17 8.26 -8.14 2.14
C ALA A 17 6.80 -7.69 2.40
N PHE A 18 6.49 -6.53 2.97
CA PHE A 18 5.08 -6.13 3.21
C PHE A 18 4.83 -4.62 3.01
N GLY A 19 5.06 -4.13 1.80
CA GLY A 19 4.69 -2.77 1.40
C GLY A 19 3.99 -2.76 0.04
N CYS A 20 3.02 -1.86 -0.12
CA CYS A 20 2.40 -1.62 -1.41
C CYS A 20 3.37 -0.87 -2.33
N ILE A 21 3.66 -1.43 -3.50
CA ILE A 21 4.53 -0.79 -4.51
C ILE A 21 3.65 0.08 -5.41
N CYS A 22 3.72 1.40 -5.23
CA CYS A 22 3.01 2.36 -6.06
C CYS A 22 3.91 3.51 -6.54
N PRO A 23 3.62 4.08 -7.73
CA PRO A 23 4.18 5.35 -8.13
C PRO A 23 3.78 6.48 -7.18
N ARG A 24 4.59 7.54 -7.15
CA ARG A 24 4.39 8.74 -6.32
C ARG A 24 3.70 9.88 -7.09
N ASN A 25 2.93 9.56 -8.12
CA ASN A 25 2.10 10.53 -8.84
C ASN A 25 0.92 10.99 -7.96
N TYR A 26 0.56 12.25 -8.10
CA TYR A 26 -0.60 12.84 -7.44
C TYR A 26 -1.78 12.89 -8.41
N GLN A 27 -2.70 11.95 -8.27
CA GLN A 27 -3.96 11.83 -9.01
C GLN A 27 -5.05 11.39 -8.01
N PRO A 28 -5.51 12.31 -7.16
CA PRO A 28 -6.26 12.00 -5.94
C PRO A 28 -7.57 11.24 -6.22
N VAL A 29 -7.90 10.31 -5.33
CA VAL A 29 -9.22 9.67 -5.25
C VAL A 29 -9.74 9.67 -3.81
N CYS A 30 -11.04 9.79 -3.66
CA CYS A 30 -11.74 9.74 -2.38
C CYS A 30 -12.49 8.41 -2.24
N ASP A 31 -12.30 7.70 -1.12
CA ASP A 31 -13.07 6.49 -0.84
C ASP A 31 -14.44 6.76 -0.18
N ASN A 32 -15.26 5.72 -0.06
CA ASN A 32 -16.60 5.74 0.55
C ASN A 32 -16.62 6.11 2.04
N LEU A 33 -15.45 6.16 2.69
CA LEU A 33 -15.30 6.57 4.08
C LEU A 33 -14.76 8.01 4.20
N GLY A 34 -14.62 8.72 3.07
CA GLY A 34 -14.10 10.08 3.03
C GLY A 34 -12.58 10.17 3.23
N LYS A 35 -11.84 9.07 3.02
CA LYS A 35 -10.38 9.06 3.09
C LYS A 35 -9.76 9.33 1.72
N GLN A 36 -8.81 10.25 1.72
CA GLN A 36 -8.00 10.64 0.58
C GLN A 36 -6.93 9.59 0.27
N HIS A 37 -6.80 9.20 -0.99
CA HIS A 37 -5.67 8.43 -1.51
C HIS A 37 -4.97 9.25 -2.60
N ASN A 38 -3.63 9.33 -2.58
CA ASN A 38 -2.89 10.20 -3.51
C ASN A 38 -2.98 9.72 -4.96
N ASN A 39 -3.26 8.44 -5.15
CA ASN A 39 -3.55 7.86 -6.45
C ASN A 39 -4.37 6.57 -6.31
N LEU A 40 -4.89 6.12 -7.44
CA LEU A 40 -5.66 4.87 -7.54
C LEU A 40 -4.87 3.64 -7.06
N CYS A 41 -3.55 3.60 -7.28
CA CYS A 41 -2.72 2.48 -6.84
C CYS A 41 -2.72 2.35 -5.30
N LEU A 42 -2.53 3.48 -4.60
CA LEU A 42 -2.57 3.50 -3.14
C LEU A 42 -3.97 3.18 -2.58
N PHE A 43 -5.04 3.61 -3.27
CA PHE A 43 -6.40 3.19 -2.95
C PHE A 43 -6.55 1.66 -3.04
N ASN A 44 -6.12 1.04 -4.14
CA ASN A 44 -6.23 -0.41 -4.31
C ASN A 44 -5.53 -1.18 -3.19
N CYS A 45 -4.33 -0.74 -2.79
CA CYS A 45 -3.64 -1.34 -1.66
C CYS A 45 -4.36 -1.17 -0.33
N ALA A 46 -4.98 -0.01 -0.10
CA ALA A 46 -5.83 0.18 1.07
C ALA A 46 -7.09 -0.70 1.01
N ALA A 47 -7.69 -0.86 -0.17
CA ALA A 47 -8.85 -1.73 -0.39
C ALA A 47 -8.53 -3.19 -0.14
N GLU A 48 -7.40 -3.70 -0.64
CA GLU A 48 -6.94 -5.07 -0.35
C GLU A 48 -6.71 -5.30 1.15
N GLN A 49 -6.13 -4.32 1.85
CA GLN A 49 -5.94 -4.41 3.30
C GLN A 49 -7.27 -4.37 4.06
N ALA A 50 -8.19 -3.50 3.63
CA ALA A 50 -9.53 -3.41 4.21
C ALA A 50 -10.30 -4.73 4.03
N MET A 51 -10.24 -5.33 2.84
CA MET A 51 -10.88 -6.61 2.55
C MET A 51 -10.38 -7.73 3.47
N ARG A 52 -9.08 -7.78 3.77
CA ARG A 52 -8.50 -8.75 4.74
C ARG A 52 -9.06 -8.56 6.15
N ASN A 53 -9.52 -7.35 6.47
CA ASN A 53 -10.14 -7.00 7.75
C ASN A 53 -11.67 -7.06 7.70
N GLY A 54 -12.27 -7.61 6.64
CA GLY A 54 -13.72 -7.70 6.48
C GLY A 54 -14.40 -6.36 6.17
N GLN A 55 -13.65 -5.37 5.69
CA GLN A 55 -14.16 -4.05 5.32
C GLN A 55 -14.11 -3.87 3.79
N GLU A 56 -15.18 -3.32 3.23
CA GLU A 56 -15.24 -2.96 1.81
C GLU A 56 -14.95 -1.47 1.61
N LEU A 57 -13.96 -1.16 0.77
CA LEU A 57 -13.66 0.19 0.31
C LEU A 57 -14.06 0.33 -1.16
N THR A 58 -14.83 1.36 -1.48
CA THR A 58 -15.19 1.73 -2.85
C THR A 58 -14.81 3.18 -3.12
N ILE A 59 -14.61 3.53 -4.39
CA ILE A 59 -14.29 4.90 -4.78
C ILE A 59 -15.58 5.72 -4.76
N ALA A 60 -15.62 6.77 -3.94
CA ALA A 60 -16.69 7.75 -3.94
C ALA A 60 -16.51 8.80 -5.05
N LYS A 61 -15.27 9.29 -5.25
CA LYS A 61 -14.95 10.32 -6.27
C LYS A 61 -13.52 10.14 -6.82
N TYR A 62 -13.34 10.38 -8.12
CA TYR A 62 -12.02 10.46 -8.77
C TYR A 62 -11.43 11.88 -8.68
N SER A 63 -11.45 12.42 -7.47
CA SER A 63 -10.93 13.74 -7.12
C SER A 63 -10.49 13.71 -5.65
N GLU A 64 -10.09 14.87 -5.15
CA GLU A 64 -9.99 15.06 -3.71
C GLU A 64 -11.34 14.83 -3.01
N CYS A 65 -11.28 14.38 -1.76
CA CYS A 65 -12.39 14.44 -0.80
C CYS A 65 -12.66 15.93 -0.46
#